data_AF-A0A7V0S3C3-F1
#
_entry.id   AF-A0A7V0S3C3-F1
#
_cell.length_a   1.000
_cell.length_b   1.000
_cell.length_c   1.000
_cell.angle_alpha   90.00
_cell.angle_beta   90.00
_cell.angle_gamma   90.00
#
_symmetry.space_group_name_H-M   'P 1'
#
loop_
_entity.id
_entity.type
_entity.pdbx_description
1 polymer ?
#
loop_
_entity_poly.entity_id
_entity_poly.type
_entity_poly.pdbx_seq_one_letter_code
_entity_poly.pdbx_strand_id
1 'polypeptide(L)'
;MAPLILYAEMHYRLPLFRGILYRKQPEIIFDLPWRSETGSIPILLLIKDAHWFPVTIEKIRIRLMDRHGKPVTGDITIPVGIGVRTKWFTKICEIDATDYQNQWVYVDCFAYVTCSKKTLTIHNDNYRTLSQKPFKIFIDPDPLPQADGWLWGDLHTHSAYTEDQVEFGAPLDCYRPLARTMGISFCAVTDHSYDLDDCADSWTETDPDLHKWQRFQEDIQKLNHINRDFLLIPGEEVSVDNGFGRTVHLNVLNDPNFHIGSGDGMEKSLGKLTESHYAAVLGSISDTALAFAAHPFEKPPFWHRLLIHRGVWNRWDYHPCLGGFQILNGNPAEDFKAGKAFWIEQLLKNRRQKIYAGNDSHGNFNRFRQVLIPLFSMHEHRH
;
A
#
# COMPACT_ATOMS: atom_id res chain seq x y z
N MET A 1 -3.17 -19.20 -12.87
CA MET A 1 -3.83 -17.90 -13.10
C MET A 1 -3.12 -16.92 -12.19
N ALA A 2 -2.22 -16.11 -12.73
CA ALA A 2 -1.38 -15.22 -11.93
C ALA A 2 -1.94 -13.79 -12.04
N PRO A 3 -2.10 -13.07 -10.93
CA PRO A 3 -2.80 -11.80 -10.92
C PRO A 3 -2.01 -10.77 -11.71
N LEU A 4 -2.76 -9.93 -12.40
CA LEU A 4 -2.38 -8.55 -12.61
C LEU A 4 -2.09 -7.99 -11.20
N ILE A 5 -0.90 -7.45 -10.92
CA ILE A 5 -0.70 -6.65 -9.70
C ILE A 5 -1.45 -5.34 -9.98
N LEU A 6 -2.75 -5.38 -9.77
CA LEU A 6 -3.65 -4.24 -9.79
C LEU A 6 -4.38 -4.27 -8.47
N TYR A 7 -4.35 -3.18 -7.73
CA TYR A 7 -5.14 -3.04 -6.53
C TYR A 7 -6.63 -2.83 -6.83
N ALA A 8 -7.38 -2.57 -5.78
CA ALA A 8 -8.80 -2.79 -5.72
C ALA A 8 -9.62 -1.56 -6.15
N GLU A 9 -9.54 -1.10 -7.40
CA GLU A 9 -10.38 0.04 -7.85
C GLU A 9 -11.72 -0.43 -8.45
N MET A 10 -12.84 -0.14 -7.79
CA MET A 10 -14.17 -0.56 -8.21
C MET A 10 -14.83 0.41 -9.21
N HIS A 11 -14.35 1.64 -9.33
CA HIS A 11 -14.97 2.63 -10.22
C HIS A 11 -14.38 2.66 -11.63
N TYR A 12 -13.27 1.94 -11.87
CA TYR A 12 -12.73 1.77 -13.21
C TYR A 12 -13.72 1.09 -14.17
N ARG A 13 -13.76 1.60 -15.40
CA ARG A 13 -14.67 1.13 -16.45
C ARG A 13 -14.06 1.33 -17.83
N LEU A 14 -14.36 0.39 -18.73
CA LEU A 14 -14.12 0.59 -20.15
C LEU A 14 -15.26 1.41 -20.77
N PRO A 15 -15.04 2.07 -21.91
CA PRO A 15 -16.11 2.69 -22.68
C PRO A 15 -17.25 1.68 -22.91
N LEU A 16 -18.47 2.05 -22.53
CA LEU A 16 -19.70 1.24 -22.64
C LEU A 16 -19.77 -0.04 -21.76
N PHE A 17 -18.73 -0.39 -20.99
CA PHE A 17 -18.72 -1.60 -20.17
C PHE A 17 -18.21 -1.34 -18.74
N ARG A 18 -19.07 -1.61 -17.76
CA ARG A 18 -18.79 -1.34 -16.33
C ARG A 18 -18.21 -2.53 -15.56
N GLY A 19 -18.23 -3.74 -16.12
CA GLY A 19 -17.80 -4.93 -15.37
C GLY A 19 -18.74 -5.35 -14.24
N ILE A 20 -18.36 -6.45 -13.59
CA ILE A 20 -19.02 -7.00 -12.40
C ILE A 20 -18.56 -6.28 -11.14
N LEU A 21 -17.33 -5.79 -11.07
CA LEU A 21 -16.81 -5.14 -9.87
C LEU A 21 -17.48 -3.77 -9.60
N TYR A 22 -17.89 -3.05 -10.65
CA TYR A 22 -18.48 -1.72 -10.51
C TYR A 22 -19.75 -1.66 -9.67
N ARG A 23 -19.79 -0.70 -8.75
CA ARG A 23 -20.95 -0.36 -7.94
C ARG A 23 -21.22 1.15 -8.02
N LYS A 24 -22.50 1.51 -7.87
CA LYS A 24 -22.93 2.91 -7.67
C LYS A 24 -22.96 3.23 -6.18
N GLN A 25 -21.83 3.02 -5.53
CA GLN A 25 -21.60 3.17 -4.09
C GLN A 25 -20.15 3.60 -3.94
N PRO A 26 -19.79 4.41 -2.93
CA PRO A 26 -18.39 4.67 -2.65
C PRO A 26 -17.71 3.36 -2.25
N GLU A 27 -16.39 3.30 -2.34
CA GLU A 27 -15.65 2.19 -1.73
C GLU A 27 -15.74 2.33 -0.23
N ILE A 28 -16.08 1.26 0.48
CA ILE A 28 -16.21 1.26 1.94
C ILE A 28 -15.44 0.05 2.43
N ILE A 29 -14.32 0.30 3.10
CA ILE A 29 -13.34 -0.73 3.46
C ILE A 29 -13.00 -0.56 4.93
N PHE A 30 -13.00 -1.68 5.65
CA PHE A 30 -12.34 -1.78 6.94
C PHE A 30 -10.96 -2.43 6.78
N ASP A 31 -10.02 -2.01 7.60
CA ASP A 31 -8.77 -2.72 7.83
C ASP A 31 -8.27 -2.46 9.25
N LEU A 32 -7.29 -3.23 9.71
CA LEU A 32 -6.69 -3.13 11.03
C LEU A 32 -5.30 -3.79 11.06
N PRO A 33 -4.48 -3.59 12.10
CA PRO A 33 -3.18 -4.23 12.23
C PRO A 33 -3.29 -5.77 12.31
N TRP A 34 -2.33 -6.52 11.79
CA TRP A 34 -2.28 -7.97 12.03
C TRP A 34 -1.71 -8.34 13.42
N ARG A 35 -1.09 -7.36 14.10
CA ARG A 35 -0.52 -7.45 15.46
C ARG A 35 -0.83 -6.19 16.27
N SER A 36 -0.99 -6.32 17.58
CA SER A 36 -1.03 -5.18 18.52
C SER A 36 -0.05 -5.35 19.67
N GLU A 37 0.94 -4.45 19.76
CA GLU A 37 1.88 -4.30 20.88
C GLU A 37 1.25 -3.58 22.08
N THR A 38 0.27 -2.70 21.82
CA THR A 38 -0.30 -1.83 22.85
C THR A 38 -1.50 -2.43 23.57
N GLY A 39 -2.05 -3.54 23.06
CA GLY A 39 -3.35 -4.07 23.49
C GLY A 39 -4.55 -3.34 22.87
N SER A 40 -4.35 -2.21 22.19
CA SER A 40 -5.41 -1.52 21.42
C SER A 40 -5.47 -2.03 19.98
N ILE A 41 -6.67 -2.11 19.42
CA ILE A 41 -6.91 -2.43 18.02
C ILE A 41 -7.46 -1.18 17.33
N PRO A 42 -6.64 -0.42 16.60
CA PRO A 42 -7.12 0.65 15.74
C PRO A 42 -7.79 0.03 14.51
N ILE A 43 -9.11 0.21 14.40
CA ILE A 43 -9.88 -0.24 13.24
C ILE A 43 -10.09 0.94 12.32
N LEU A 44 -9.50 0.88 11.13
CA LEU A 44 -9.70 1.85 10.06
C LEU A 44 -11.03 1.57 9.36
N LEU A 45 -11.84 2.61 9.19
CA LEU A 45 -12.87 2.70 8.16
C LEU A 45 -12.40 3.72 7.11
N LEU A 46 -12.15 3.24 5.90
CA LEU A 46 -11.84 4.05 4.72
C LEU A 46 -13.06 4.11 3.82
N ILE A 47 -13.42 5.33 3.39
CA ILE A 47 -14.42 5.56 2.37
C ILE A 47 -13.82 6.40 1.24
N LYS A 48 -13.79 5.83 0.03
CA LYS A 48 -13.30 6.48 -1.19
C LYS A 48 -14.46 6.81 -2.14
N ASP A 49 -14.36 7.92 -2.84
CA ASP A 49 -15.30 8.35 -3.90
C ASP A 49 -16.73 8.71 -3.44
N ALA A 50 -16.88 9.11 -2.18
CA ALA A 50 -18.17 9.60 -1.67
C ALA A 50 -18.60 10.95 -2.25
N HIS A 51 -17.69 11.70 -2.89
CA HIS A 51 -18.03 12.88 -3.70
C HIS A 51 -18.86 12.53 -4.94
N TRP A 52 -18.66 11.34 -5.54
CA TRP A 52 -19.51 10.83 -6.63
C TRP A 52 -20.70 10.05 -6.11
N PHE A 53 -20.53 9.32 -5.00
CA PHE A 53 -21.58 8.50 -4.40
C PHE A 53 -21.79 8.86 -2.92
N PRO A 54 -22.46 9.99 -2.61
CA PRO A 54 -22.68 10.42 -1.24
C PRO A 54 -23.33 9.35 -0.37
N VAL A 55 -22.77 9.16 0.82
CA VAL A 55 -23.19 8.13 1.77
C VAL A 55 -23.34 8.74 3.17
N THR A 56 -24.31 8.25 3.94
CA THR A 56 -24.42 8.57 5.37
C THR A 56 -24.08 7.33 6.18
N ILE A 57 -23.14 7.46 7.12
CA ILE A 57 -22.79 6.39 8.05
C ILE A 57 -23.66 6.56 9.29
N GLU A 58 -24.59 5.64 9.52
CA GLU A 58 -25.49 5.70 10.67
C GLU A 58 -24.74 5.24 11.93
N LYS A 59 -24.12 4.06 11.84
CA LYS A 59 -23.37 3.44 12.94
C LYS A 59 -22.36 2.42 12.43
N ILE A 60 -21.35 2.16 13.24
CA ILE A 60 -20.39 1.08 13.09
C ILE A 60 -20.67 0.05 14.19
N ARG A 61 -20.59 -1.24 13.86
CA ARG A 61 -20.65 -2.32 14.84
C ARG A 61 -19.42 -3.20 14.68
N ILE A 62 -18.73 -3.48 15.76
CA ILE A 62 -17.52 -4.30 15.81
C ILE A 62 -17.80 -5.50 16.71
N ARG A 63 -17.39 -6.68 16.24
CA ARG A 63 -17.49 -7.93 16.99
C ARG A 63 -16.11 -8.55 17.12
N LEU A 64 -15.71 -8.80 18.37
CA LEU A 64 -14.50 -9.56 18.68
C LEU A 64 -14.86 -11.02 18.98
N MET A 65 -14.13 -11.95 18.37
CA MET A 65 -14.34 -13.39 18.53
C MET A 65 -13.02 -14.08 18.84
N ASP A 66 -13.10 -15.21 19.55
CA ASP A 66 -11.95 -16.07 19.78
C ASP A 66 -11.67 -16.95 18.55
N ARG A 67 -10.64 -17.80 18.64
CA ARG A 67 -10.29 -18.75 17.57
C ARG A 67 -11.38 -19.77 17.21
N HIS A 68 -12.38 -19.95 18.08
CA HIS A 68 -13.51 -20.84 17.86
C HIS A 68 -14.73 -20.10 17.32
N GLY A 69 -14.62 -18.79 17.06
CA GLY A 69 -15.71 -17.94 16.58
C GLY A 69 -16.70 -17.55 17.69
N LYS A 70 -16.36 -17.81 18.95
CA LYS A 70 -17.21 -17.41 20.08
C LYS A 70 -16.98 -15.92 20.36
N PRO A 71 -18.03 -15.11 20.52
CA PRO A 71 -17.88 -13.71 20.93
C PRO A 71 -17.09 -13.64 22.23
N VAL A 72 -16.03 -12.82 22.26
CA VAL A 72 -15.22 -12.63 23.47
C VAL A 72 -15.74 -11.47 24.31
N THR A 73 -16.38 -10.49 23.65
CA THR A 73 -17.15 -9.41 24.28
C THR A 73 -18.48 -9.24 23.56
N GLY A 74 -19.37 -8.41 24.10
CA GLY A 74 -20.58 -7.97 23.41
C GLY A 74 -20.26 -7.17 22.15
N ASP A 75 -21.20 -7.11 21.20
CA ASP A 75 -21.06 -6.27 20.01
C ASP A 75 -20.84 -4.80 20.42
N ILE A 76 -19.72 -4.20 20.00
CA ILE A 76 -19.41 -2.79 20.26
C ILE A 76 -20.10 -1.97 19.18
N THR A 77 -21.01 -1.07 19.56
CA THR A 77 -21.73 -0.22 18.60
C THR A 77 -21.35 1.24 18.79
N ILE A 78 -20.85 1.85 17.72
CA ILE A 78 -20.40 3.25 17.69
C ILE A 78 -21.39 4.02 16.81
N PRO A 79 -22.26 4.89 17.38
CA PRO A 79 -23.07 5.79 16.58
C PRO A 79 -22.16 6.77 15.85
N VAL A 80 -22.43 7.01 14.57
CA VAL A 80 -21.63 7.93 13.75
C VAL A 80 -22.47 9.11 13.30
N GLY A 81 -23.55 8.86 12.54
CA GLY A 81 -24.47 9.91 12.06
C GLY A 81 -23.83 10.94 11.13
N ILE A 82 -22.82 10.57 10.35
CA ILE A 82 -22.06 11.50 9.49
C ILE A 82 -22.40 11.28 8.02
N GLY A 83 -22.72 12.36 7.32
CA GLY A 83 -22.80 12.38 5.85
C GLY A 83 -21.42 12.63 5.24
N VAL A 84 -20.97 11.71 4.39
CA VAL A 84 -19.67 11.77 3.70
C VAL A 84 -19.89 12.15 2.24
N ARG A 85 -19.15 13.17 1.79
CA ARG A 85 -19.23 13.74 0.43
C ARG A 85 -17.85 14.07 -0.16
N THR A 86 -16.77 13.68 0.51
CA THR A 86 -15.40 13.93 0.10
C THR A 86 -14.88 12.76 -0.74
N LYS A 87 -13.75 12.97 -1.42
CA LYS A 87 -13.05 11.90 -2.14
C LYS A 87 -12.49 10.86 -1.17
N TRP A 88 -11.80 11.33 -0.14
CA TRP A 88 -11.26 10.50 0.93
C TRP A 88 -11.96 10.82 2.25
N PHE A 89 -12.34 9.79 2.98
CA PHE A 89 -12.81 9.88 4.35
C PHE A 89 -12.27 8.70 5.16
N THR A 90 -11.68 9.00 6.31
CA THR A 90 -11.11 7.99 7.21
C THR A 90 -11.72 8.17 8.59
N LYS A 91 -11.91 7.06 9.29
CA LYS A 91 -12.26 7.05 10.72
C LYS A 91 -11.57 5.88 11.39
N ILE A 92 -10.83 6.17 12.45
CA ILE A 92 -10.22 5.14 13.29
C ILE A 92 -11.08 4.94 14.53
N CYS A 93 -11.38 3.69 14.83
CA CYS A 93 -12.10 3.25 16.01
C CYS A 93 -11.14 2.41 16.86
N GLU A 94 -10.65 2.98 17.95
CA GLU A 94 -9.78 2.27 18.90
C GLU A 94 -10.61 1.32 19.77
N ILE A 95 -10.24 0.04 19.78
CA ILE A 95 -10.87 -0.99 20.59
C ILE A 95 -9.86 -1.56 21.57
N ASP A 96 -10.16 -1.46 22.86
CA ASP A 96 -9.34 -2.09 23.91
C ASP A 96 -9.49 -3.61 23.86
N ALA A 97 -8.36 -4.29 23.70
CA ALA A 97 -8.22 -5.74 23.70
C ALA A 97 -7.13 -6.21 24.68
N THR A 98 -6.81 -5.40 25.69
CA THR A 98 -5.77 -5.68 26.70
C THR A 98 -6.01 -6.99 27.44
N ASP A 99 -7.28 -7.37 27.66
CA ASP A 99 -7.65 -8.64 28.30
C ASP A 99 -7.33 -9.90 27.45
N TYR A 100 -6.91 -9.72 26.19
CA TYR A 100 -6.64 -10.79 25.23
C TYR A 100 -5.17 -10.91 24.84
N GLN A 101 -4.25 -10.40 25.68
CA GLN A 101 -2.81 -10.55 25.49
C GLN A 101 -2.40 -12.01 25.23
N ASN A 102 -1.43 -12.19 24.34
CA ASN A 102 -0.89 -13.45 23.85
C ASN A 102 -1.92 -14.35 23.15
N GLN A 103 -2.95 -13.76 22.54
CA GLN A 103 -4.01 -14.51 21.86
C GLN A 103 -4.34 -13.95 20.48
N TRP A 104 -4.84 -14.85 19.63
CA TRP A 104 -5.46 -14.47 18.36
C TRP A 104 -6.90 -14.06 18.60
N VAL A 105 -7.23 -12.84 18.18
CA VAL A 105 -8.58 -12.28 18.17
C VAL A 105 -9.04 -12.14 16.71
N TYR A 106 -10.30 -12.46 16.47
CA TYR A 106 -10.95 -12.33 15.17
C TYR A 106 -11.93 -11.18 15.22
N VAL A 107 -11.88 -10.30 14.22
CA VAL A 107 -12.62 -9.04 14.23
C VAL A 107 -13.53 -8.98 13.02
N ASP A 108 -14.82 -8.79 13.26
CA ASP A 108 -15.81 -8.45 12.24
C ASP A 108 -16.27 -7.01 12.40
N CYS A 109 -16.21 -6.25 11.31
CA CYS A 109 -16.64 -4.87 11.24
C CYS A 109 -17.87 -4.75 10.35
N PHE A 110 -18.88 -4.02 10.84
CA PHE A 110 -20.10 -3.72 10.10
C PHE A 110 -20.31 -2.22 10.04
N ALA A 111 -20.49 -1.66 8.84
CA ALA A 111 -20.99 -0.30 8.67
C ALA A 111 -22.45 -0.34 8.20
N TYR A 112 -23.31 0.37 8.93
CA TYR A 112 -24.70 0.58 8.52
C TYR A 112 -24.78 1.93 7.85
N VAL A 113 -25.03 1.92 6.54
CA VAL A 113 -24.91 3.11 5.70
C VAL A 113 -26.15 3.34 4.87
N THR A 114 -26.47 4.60 4.61
CA THR A 114 -27.53 5.02 3.71
C THR A 114 -26.91 5.60 2.45
N CYS A 115 -27.10 4.95 1.30
CA CYS A 115 -26.62 5.39 -0.01
C CYS A 115 -27.80 5.43 -1.00
N SER A 116 -28.02 6.57 -1.66
CA SER A 116 -29.14 6.75 -2.61
C SER A 116 -30.50 6.32 -2.06
N LYS A 117 -30.82 6.70 -0.82
CA LYS A 117 -32.06 6.34 -0.08
C LYS A 117 -32.22 4.86 0.26
N LYS A 118 -31.17 4.04 0.09
CA LYS A 118 -31.16 2.63 0.48
C LYS A 118 -30.23 2.43 1.67
N THR A 119 -30.73 1.75 2.70
CA THR A 119 -29.89 1.27 3.80
C THR A 119 -29.15 0.01 3.36
N LEU A 120 -27.85 -0.01 3.58
CA LEU A 120 -26.94 -1.11 3.27
C LEU A 120 -26.18 -1.48 4.54
N THR A 121 -25.86 -2.77 4.68
CA THR A 121 -24.90 -3.24 5.68
C THR A 121 -23.65 -3.67 4.94
N ILE A 122 -22.53 -3.03 5.24
CA ILE A 122 -21.21 -3.39 4.74
C ILE A 122 -20.55 -4.28 5.78
N HIS A 123 -20.01 -5.42 5.38
CA HIS A 123 -19.31 -6.37 6.26
C HIS A 123 -17.85 -6.44 5.82
N ASN A 124 -16.95 -5.85 6.61
CA ASN A 124 -15.51 -5.69 6.35
C ASN A 124 -15.15 -4.89 5.09
N ASP A 125 -15.81 -5.08 3.96
CA ASP A 125 -15.72 -4.24 2.78
C ASP A 125 -16.97 -4.41 1.90
N ASN A 126 -17.12 -3.54 0.90
CA ASN A 126 -18.21 -3.63 -0.08
C ASN A 126 -17.75 -4.18 -1.45
N TYR A 127 -16.58 -4.80 -1.52
CA TYR A 127 -16.07 -5.42 -2.73
C TYR A 127 -16.84 -6.70 -3.07
N ARG A 128 -17.05 -6.90 -4.37
CA ARG A 128 -17.63 -8.13 -4.88
C ARG A 128 -16.56 -9.21 -4.96
N THR A 129 -16.99 -10.48 -4.91
CA THR A 129 -16.14 -11.67 -5.05
C THR A 129 -15.16 -11.95 -3.90
N LEU A 130 -14.93 -11.00 -3.00
CA LEU A 130 -14.16 -11.22 -1.78
C LEU A 130 -14.96 -11.97 -0.71
N SER A 131 -14.27 -12.60 0.23
CA SER A 131 -14.91 -13.49 1.21
C SER A 131 -15.58 -12.76 2.36
N GLN A 132 -15.17 -11.51 2.60
CA GLN A 132 -15.58 -10.69 3.74
C GLN A 132 -15.39 -11.38 5.11
N LYS A 133 -14.54 -12.43 5.19
CA LYS A 133 -14.28 -13.14 6.45
C LYS A 133 -13.75 -12.20 7.54
N PRO A 134 -13.83 -12.58 8.82
CA PRO A 134 -13.23 -11.80 9.90
C PRO A 134 -11.74 -11.55 9.67
N PHE A 135 -11.29 -10.37 10.07
CA PHE A 135 -9.86 -10.06 10.25
C PHE A 135 -9.28 -10.90 11.38
N LYS A 136 -7.95 -11.02 11.41
CA LYS A 136 -7.25 -11.80 12.41
C LYS A 136 -6.09 -10.98 12.96
N ILE A 137 -6.08 -10.71 14.26
CA ILE A 137 -5.04 -9.93 14.92
C ILE A 137 -4.46 -10.70 16.11
N PHE A 138 -3.15 -10.65 16.27
CA PHE A 138 -2.48 -11.18 17.46
C PHE A 138 -2.22 -10.05 18.45
N ILE A 139 -2.78 -10.15 19.65
CA ILE A 139 -2.52 -9.18 20.72
C ILE A 139 -1.26 -9.64 21.44
N ASP A 140 -0.18 -8.92 21.29
CA ASP A 140 1.16 -9.35 21.64
C ASP A 140 1.90 -8.22 22.34
N PRO A 141 1.85 -8.16 23.68
CA PRO A 141 2.39 -7.03 24.44
C PRO A 141 3.92 -6.94 24.38
N ASP A 142 4.62 -7.95 23.86
CA ASP A 142 6.06 -7.93 23.73
C ASP A 142 6.46 -7.03 22.53
N PRO A 143 7.54 -6.23 22.63
CA PRO A 143 8.02 -5.48 21.49
C PRO A 143 8.58 -6.40 20.40
N LEU A 144 8.60 -5.91 19.16
CA LEU A 144 9.30 -6.62 18.08
C LEU A 144 10.78 -6.86 18.48
N PRO A 145 11.38 -8.02 18.16
CA PRO A 145 12.74 -8.33 18.56
C PRO A 145 13.73 -7.25 18.09
N GLN A 146 14.34 -6.52 19.01
CA GLN A 146 15.22 -5.40 18.65
C GLN A 146 16.48 -5.39 19.51
N ALA A 147 17.60 -4.99 18.91
CA ALA A 147 18.81 -4.63 19.64
C ALA A 147 18.80 -3.13 19.98
N ASP A 148 19.61 -2.72 20.94
CA ASP A 148 19.73 -1.30 21.31
C ASP A 148 20.08 -0.44 20.08
N GLY A 149 19.29 0.61 19.86
CA GLY A 149 19.45 1.54 18.73
C GLY A 149 18.89 1.05 17.39
N TRP A 150 18.23 -0.11 17.33
CA TRP A 150 17.54 -0.58 16.14
C TRP A 150 16.10 -0.09 16.11
N LEU A 151 15.60 0.17 14.90
CA LEU A 151 14.21 0.55 14.64
C LEU A 151 13.63 -0.39 13.60
N TRP A 152 12.37 -0.78 13.80
CA TRP A 152 11.60 -1.50 12.79
C TRP A 152 10.89 -0.51 11.88
N GLY A 153 11.00 -0.71 10.58
CA GLY A 153 10.34 0.14 9.59
C GLY A 153 9.92 -0.66 8.37
N ASP A 154 8.88 -0.17 7.71
CA ASP A 154 8.47 -0.63 6.39
C ASP A 154 9.07 0.30 5.35
N LEU A 155 9.92 -0.18 4.43
CA LEU A 155 10.61 0.67 3.47
C LEU A 155 9.90 0.79 2.12
N HIS A 156 8.73 0.17 1.94
CA HIS A 156 8.02 0.22 0.67
C HIS A 156 6.51 0.13 0.90
N THR A 157 5.84 1.27 0.87
CA THR A 157 4.37 1.40 1.02
C THR A 157 3.84 2.50 0.09
N HIS A 158 2.57 2.42 -0.30
CA HIS A 158 1.88 3.35 -1.20
C HIS A 158 0.70 4.02 -0.50
N SER A 159 0.59 5.32 -0.67
CA SER A 159 -0.45 6.14 -0.04
C SER A 159 -1.54 6.54 -1.03
N ALA A 160 -2.47 7.39 -0.59
CA ALA A 160 -3.49 7.98 -1.45
C ALA A 160 -2.91 8.90 -2.55
N TYR A 161 -1.59 9.08 -2.61
CA TYR A 161 -0.91 9.79 -3.70
C TYR A 161 -0.65 8.90 -4.91
N THR A 162 -0.52 7.58 -4.74
CA THR A 162 -0.78 6.59 -5.78
C THR A 162 -2.28 6.42 -5.91
N GLU A 163 -2.82 6.80 -7.08
CA GLU A 163 -4.23 6.69 -7.40
C GLU A 163 -4.44 6.77 -8.92
N ASP A 164 -4.61 5.61 -9.53
CA ASP A 164 -4.85 5.49 -10.96
C ASP A 164 -6.07 4.61 -11.27
N GLN A 165 -6.14 4.09 -12.49
CA GLN A 165 -7.26 3.24 -12.94
C GLN A 165 -7.29 1.85 -12.28
N VAL A 166 -6.21 1.46 -11.62
CA VAL A 166 -5.94 0.10 -11.20
C VAL A 166 -5.55 0.00 -9.74
N GLU A 167 -5.02 1.05 -9.13
CA GLU A 167 -4.55 1.05 -7.76
C GLU A 167 -4.78 2.37 -7.03
N PHE A 168 -4.90 2.26 -5.71
CA PHE A 168 -4.86 3.40 -4.81
C PHE A 168 -4.34 2.97 -3.45
N GLY A 169 -3.62 3.84 -2.74
CA GLY A 169 -3.18 3.59 -1.37
C GLY A 169 -4.03 4.26 -0.28
N ALA A 170 -3.72 3.97 0.98
CA ALA A 170 -4.40 4.60 2.11
C ALA A 170 -3.90 6.04 2.35
N PRO A 171 -4.76 6.95 2.85
CA PRO A 171 -4.33 8.28 3.27
C PRO A 171 -3.18 8.25 4.29
N LEU A 172 -2.23 9.20 4.17
CA LEU A 172 -0.99 9.24 4.95
C LEU A 172 -1.22 9.21 6.48
N ASP A 173 -2.29 9.82 6.96
CA ASP A 173 -2.64 9.91 8.37
C ASP A 173 -3.06 8.56 8.99
N CYS A 174 -3.38 7.56 8.17
CA CYS A 174 -3.74 6.21 8.61
C CYS A 174 -2.52 5.37 9.02
N TYR A 175 -1.34 5.67 8.48
CA TYR A 175 -0.14 4.87 8.68
C TYR A 175 0.30 4.81 10.14
N ARG A 176 0.46 5.97 10.80
CA ARG A 176 0.93 6.02 12.19
C ARG A 176 0.10 5.14 13.14
N PRO A 177 -1.23 5.32 13.28
CA PRO A 177 -2.00 4.55 14.25
C PRO A 177 -1.96 3.04 13.98
N LEU A 178 -1.99 2.63 12.71
CA LEU A 178 -1.99 1.22 12.32
C LEU A 178 -0.60 0.58 12.45
N ALA A 179 0.44 1.20 11.88
CA ALA A 179 1.81 0.70 11.88
C ALA A 179 2.44 0.73 13.27
N ARG A 180 2.24 1.82 14.03
CA ARG A 180 2.76 1.93 15.41
C ARG A 180 2.21 0.83 16.31
N THR A 181 0.94 0.46 16.12
CA THR A 181 0.33 -0.63 16.88
C THR A 181 1.01 -1.97 16.63
N MET A 182 1.61 -2.19 15.45
CA MET A 182 2.37 -3.39 15.16
C MET A 182 3.79 -3.40 15.75
N GLY A 183 4.23 -2.29 16.37
CA GLY A 183 5.61 -2.08 16.83
C GLY A 183 6.52 -1.43 15.76
N ILE A 184 5.96 -0.97 14.64
CA ILE A 184 6.71 -0.30 13.57
C ILE A 184 6.94 1.17 13.93
N SER A 185 8.18 1.64 13.78
CA SER A 185 8.61 3.00 14.14
C SER A 185 8.53 4.00 12.97
N PHE A 186 8.58 3.52 11.73
CA PHE A 186 8.46 4.37 10.55
C PHE A 186 7.96 3.61 9.32
N CYS A 187 7.39 4.32 8.36
CA CYS A 187 7.10 3.81 7.02
C CYS A 187 7.76 4.73 5.98
N ALA A 188 8.38 4.17 4.96
CA ALA A 188 8.72 4.89 3.75
C ALA A 188 7.54 4.80 2.78
N VAL A 189 7.08 5.97 2.33
CA VAL A 189 5.99 6.10 1.39
C VAL A 189 6.60 6.35 0.02
N THR A 190 6.41 5.41 -0.88
CA THR A 190 7.07 5.32 -2.19
C THR A 190 6.02 5.18 -3.29
N ASP A 191 5.07 6.12 -3.32
CA ASP A 191 4.08 6.21 -4.38
C ASP A 191 4.76 6.24 -5.76
N HIS A 192 4.11 5.72 -6.79
CA HIS A 192 4.69 5.64 -8.13
C HIS A 192 4.95 7.03 -8.71
N SER A 193 6.10 7.21 -9.37
CA SER A 193 6.46 8.50 -9.94
C SER A 193 5.43 9.03 -10.95
N TYR A 194 4.83 8.15 -11.76
CA TYR A 194 3.80 8.55 -12.73
C TYR A 194 2.53 9.08 -12.05
N ASP A 195 2.11 8.50 -10.93
CA ASP A 195 1.01 9.05 -10.14
C ASP A 195 1.37 10.42 -9.55
N LEU A 196 2.61 10.58 -9.07
CA LEU A 196 3.05 11.81 -8.38
C LEU A 196 3.19 13.01 -9.33
N ASP A 197 3.29 12.77 -10.64
CA ASP A 197 3.32 13.81 -11.66
C ASP A 197 1.95 14.22 -12.18
N ASP A 198 0.85 13.60 -11.74
CA ASP A 198 -0.50 13.92 -12.23
C ASP A 198 -1.08 15.26 -11.75
N CYS A 199 -1.95 15.83 -12.59
CA CYS A 199 -2.87 16.89 -12.21
C CYS A 199 -3.87 16.42 -11.14
N ALA A 200 -4.30 17.32 -10.24
CA ALA A 200 -5.11 16.96 -9.06
C ALA A 200 -6.43 16.20 -9.31
N ASP A 201 -7.05 16.38 -10.48
CA ASP A 201 -8.32 15.74 -10.88
C ASP A 201 -8.15 14.78 -12.07
N SER A 202 -6.91 14.42 -12.41
CA SER A 202 -6.57 13.49 -13.48
C SER A 202 -5.63 12.40 -12.96
N TRP A 203 -5.63 11.28 -13.66
CA TRP A 203 -4.69 10.16 -13.46
C TRP A 203 -3.99 9.82 -14.79
N THR A 204 -3.96 10.78 -15.72
CA THR A 204 -3.39 10.62 -17.08
C THR A 204 -2.75 11.90 -17.61
N GLU A 205 -2.95 13.03 -16.92
CA GLU A 205 -2.50 14.34 -17.38
C GLU A 205 -1.38 14.78 -16.46
N THR A 206 -0.15 14.66 -16.95
CA THR A 206 1.05 15.14 -16.27
C THR A 206 0.98 16.65 -16.00
N ASP A 207 1.13 17.03 -14.74
CA ASP A 207 1.30 18.37 -14.21
C ASP A 207 2.77 18.81 -14.35
N PRO A 208 3.08 19.74 -15.27
CA PRO A 208 4.46 20.20 -15.47
C PRO A 208 5.05 20.93 -14.26
N ASP A 209 4.20 21.43 -13.35
CA ASP A 209 4.61 22.15 -12.15
C ASP A 209 4.70 21.22 -10.92
N LEU A 210 4.36 19.93 -11.07
CA LEU A 210 4.48 18.88 -10.04
C LEU A 210 3.80 19.24 -8.71
N HIS A 211 2.61 19.84 -8.74
CA HIS A 211 1.91 20.25 -7.52
C HIS A 211 1.54 19.07 -6.62
N LYS A 212 1.27 17.89 -7.20
CA LYS A 212 0.94 16.67 -6.44
C LYS A 212 2.16 16.17 -5.65
N TRP A 213 3.33 16.05 -6.29
CA TRP A 213 4.61 15.79 -5.61
C TRP A 213 4.93 16.80 -4.51
N GLN A 214 4.80 18.10 -4.78
CA GLN A 214 5.06 19.14 -3.78
C GLN A 214 4.16 18.99 -2.55
N ARG A 215 2.86 18.72 -2.79
CA ARG A 215 1.88 18.50 -1.72
C ARG A 215 2.18 17.23 -0.92
N PHE A 216 2.58 16.15 -1.58
CA PHE A 216 3.02 14.91 -0.94
C PHE A 216 4.14 15.16 0.07
N GLN A 217 5.19 15.87 -0.36
CA GLN A 217 6.32 16.25 0.49
C GLN A 217 5.86 17.13 1.68
N GLU A 218 5.05 18.16 1.41
CA GLU A 218 4.53 19.04 2.45
C GLU A 218 3.66 18.31 3.48
N ASP A 219 2.79 17.40 3.04
CA ASP A 219 1.87 16.68 3.92
C ASP A 219 2.62 15.70 4.81
N ILE A 220 3.63 15.01 4.29
CA ILE A 220 4.54 14.19 5.09
C ILE A 220 5.30 15.06 6.11
N GLN A 221 5.83 16.21 5.71
CA GLN A 221 6.50 17.13 6.64
C GLN A 221 5.57 17.61 7.76
N LYS A 222 4.32 17.99 7.43
CA LYS A 222 3.30 18.37 8.41
C LYS A 222 3.00 17.23 9.38
N LEU A 223 2.81 16.01 8.87
CA LEU A 223 2.53 14.83 9.70
C LEU A 223 3.71 14.48 10.61
N ASN A 224 4.94 14.52 10.12
CA ASN A 224 6.16 14.30 10.91
C ASN A 224 6.38 15.39 11.97
N HIS A 225 5.94 16.62 11.70
CA HIS A 225 6.00 17.70 12.69
C HIS A 225 5.03 17.44 13.86
N ILE A 226 3.82 16.97 13.55
CA ILE A 226 2.76 16.65 14.51
C ILE A 226 3.08 15.37 15.28
N ASN A 227 3.58 14.34 14.59
CA ASN A 227 3.81 13.01 15.13
C ASN A 227 5.31 12.74 15.30
N ARG A 228 5.86 13.11 16.46
CA ARG A 228 7.30 12.95 16.73
C ARG A 228 7.73 11.53 17.07
N ASP A 229 6.77 10.64 17.30
CA ASP A 229 6.98 9.28 17.75
C ASP A 229 6.93 8.25 16.61
N PHE A 230 6.55 8.65 15.41
CA PHE A 230 6.46 7.81 14.22
C PHE A 230 6.80 8.64 12.98
N LEU A 231 7.70 8.14 12.12
CA LEU A 231 8.16 8.88 10.95
C LEU A 231 7.57 8.33 9.65
N LEU A 232 7.12 9.22 8.78
CA LEU A 232 6.91 8.93 7.36
C LEU A 232 8.14 9.43 6.59
N ILE A 233 8.81 8.54 5.86
CA ILE A 233 9.93 8.91 4.99
C ILE A 233 9.35 9.14 3.59
N PRO A 234 9.42 10.37 3.05
CA PRO A 234 8.93 10.62 1.70
C PRO A 234 9.84 9.94 0.68
N GLY A 235 9.27 9.41 -0.38
CA GLY A 235 9.99 8.78 -1.47
C GLY A 235 9.08 8.55 -2.67
N GLU A 236 9.62 7.91 -3.68
CA GLU A 236 8.89 7.51 -4.88
C GLU A 236 9.43 6.17 -5.39
N GLU A 237 8.55 5.37 -5.99
CA GLU A 237 8.92 4.19 -6.76
C GLU A 237 9.05 4.56 -8.24
N VAL A 238 10.30 4.73 -8.69
CA VAL A 238 10.61 5.18 -10.04
C VAL A 238 10.67 3.98 -11.00
N SER A 239 9.88 4.05 -12.06
CA SER A 239 9.99 3.12 -13.19
C SER A 239 11.21 3.47 -14.03
N VAL A 240 12.20 2.56 -14.05
CA VAL A 240 13.50 2.74 -14.73
C VAL A 240 13.82 1.59 -15.69
N ASP A 241 14.58 1.86 -16.73
CA ASP A 241 15.12 0.82 -17.62
C ASP A 241 16.31 0.11 -16.97
N ASN A 242 16.34 -1.22 -17.08
CA ASN A 242 17.41 -2.08 -16.54
C ASN A 242 18.59 -2.33 -17.51
N GLY A 243 18.69 -1.57 -18.61
CA GLY A 243 19.71 -1.74 -19.65
C GLY A 243 19.35 -2.75 -20.76
N PHE A 244 18.19 -3.41 -20.68
CA PHE A 244 17.69 -4.35 -21.70
C PHE A 244 16.37 -3.91 -22.35
N GLY A 245 15.96 -2.65 -22.20
CA GLY A 245 14.66 -2.17 -22.66
C GLY A 245 13.52 -2.76 -21.83
N ARG A 246 13.75 -2.97 -20.53
CA ARG A 246 12.79 -3.56 -19.59
C ARG A 246 12.64 -2.68 -18.36
N THR A 247 11.38 -2.38 -18.04
CA THR A 247 11.00 -1.58 -16.87
C THR A 247 11.21 -2.40 -15.60
N VAL A 248 12.00 -1.87 -14.67
CA VAL A 248 12.14 -2.31 -13.29
C VAL A 248 11.88 -1.14 -12.36
N HIS A 249 11.71 -1.41 -11.07
CA HIS A 249 11.39 -0.38 -10.09
C HIS A 249 12.56 -0.07 -9.17
N LEU A 250 12.80 1.22 -8.98
CA LEU A 250 13.82 1.79 -8.12
C LEU A 250 13.14 2.68 -7.07
N ASN A 251 13.20 2.29 -5.81
CA ASN A 251 12.74 3.16 -4.73
C ASN A 251 13.80 4.22 -4.45
N VAL A 252 13.39 5.47 -4.40
CA VAL A 252 14.21 6.63 -4.03
C VAL A 252 13.57 7.30 -2.81
N LEU A 253 14.25 7.26 -1.68
CA LEU A 253 13.78 7.81 -0.41
C LEU A 253 14.51 9.10 -0.07
N ASN A 254 13.78 10.04 0.52
CA ASN A 254 14.29 11.29 1.11
C ASN A 254 15.10 12.14 0.11
N ASP A 255 14.68 12.14 -1.14
CA ASP A 255 15.20 13.03 -2.18
C ASP A 255 14.21 14.19 -2.40
N PRO A 256 14.64 15.46 -2.36
CA PRO A 256 13.75 16.58 -2.69
C PRO A 256 13.42 16.66 -4.19
N ASN A 257 14.24 16.04 -5.04
CA ASN A 257 14.03 16.04 -6.48
C ASN A 257 13.07 14.92 -6.89
N PHE A 258 12.15 15.24 -7.79
CA PHE A 258 11.28 14.27 -8.45
C PHE A 258 11.99 13.61 -9.63
N HIS A 259 11.83 12.30 -9.78
CA HIS A 259 12.44 11.50 -10.85
C HIS A 259 11.36 10.92 -11.77
N ILE A 260 11.40 11.31 -13.05
CA ILE A 260 10.43 10.82 -14.04
C ILE A 260 10.61 9.31 -14.26
N GLY A 261 9.49 8.57 -14.18
CA GLY A 261 9.41 7.17 -14.59
C GLY A 261 7.98 6.74 -14.86
N SER A 262 7.60 6.60 -16.14
CA SER A 262 6.23 6.19 -16.54
C SER A 262 6.18 4.86 -17.32
N GLY A 263 7.28 4.10 -17.32
CA GLY A 263 7.48 2.95 -18.22
C GLY A 263 6.48 1.79 -18.06
N ASP A 264 5.73 1.73 -16.98
CA ASP A 264 4.66 0.77 -16.70
C ASP A 264 3.34 1.42 -16.28
N GLY A 265 3.28 2.75 -16.20
CA GLY A 265 2.04 3.49 -16.03
C GLY A 265 1.14 3.29 -17.25
N MET A 266 -0.14 2.98 -17.01
CA MET A 266 -1.12 2.73 -18.08
C MET A 266 -1.70 4.01 -18.68
N GLU A 267 -1.17 5.18 -18.32
CA GLU A 267 -1.65 6.51 -18.70
C GLU A 267 -1.49 6.81 -20.19
N LYS A 268 -0.40 6.33 -20.78
CA LYS A 268 -0.03 6.53 -22.18
C LYS A 268 0.05 5.16 -22.85
N SER A 269 -0.15 5.11 -24.17
CA SER A 269 -0.39 3.86 -24.94
C SER A 269 0.52 2.70 -24.56
N LEU A 270 -0.02 1.47 -24.62
CA LEU A 270 0.69 0.20 -24.39
C LEU A 270 2.11 0.20 -25.02
N GLY A 271 3.12 -0.07 -24.20
CA GLY A 271 4.49 -0.36 -24.66
C GLY A 271 5.43 0.85 -24.83
N LYS A 272 5.28 1.91 -24.03
CA LYS A 272 6.29 2.97 -23.98
C LYS A 272 7.61 2.44 -23.41
N LEU A 273 8.74 2.83 -23.99
CA LEU A 273 10.05 2.62 -23.38
C LEU A 273 10.19 3.51 -22.15
N THR A 274 10.75 2.96 -21.08
CA THR A 274 11.07 3.72 -19.87
C THR A 274 12.04 4.85 -20.20
N GLU A 275 11.79 6.05 -19.65
CA GLU A 275 12.52 7.27 -19.99
C GLU A 275 13.97 7.23 -19.52
N SER A 276 14.17 6.70 -18.31
CA SER A 276 15.42 6.82 -17.58
C SER A 276 16.02 5.44 -17.33
N HIS A 277 17.29 5.26 -17.70
CA HIS A 277 18.08 4.13 -17.24
C HIS A 277 18.37 4.28 -15.73
N TYR A 278 18.32 3.19 -14.96
CA TYR A 278 18.47 3.26 -13.49
C TYR A 278 19.74 4.01 -13.04
N ALA A 279 20.86 3.83 -13.75
CA ALA A 279 22.12 4.50 -13.39
C ALA A 279 22.08 6.02 -13.63
N ALA A 280 21.23 6.52 -14.52
CA ALA A 280 21.05 7.96 -14.72
C ALA A 280 20.35 8.59 -13.51
N VAL A 281 19.26 7.97 -13.04
CA VAL A 281 18.55 8.38 -11.83
C VAL A 281 19.49 8.35 -10.62
N LEU A 282 20.21 7.24 -10.43
CA LEU A 282 21.18 7.11 -9.33
C LEU A 282 22.36 8.09 -9.40
N GLY A 283 22.64 8.66 -10.58
CA GLY A 283 23.65 9.70 -10.77
C GLY A 283 23.16 11.11 -10.43
N SER A 284 21.84 11.30 -10.25
CA SER A 284 21.20 12.59 -9.95
C SER A 284 20.55 12.67 -8.57
N ILE A 285 20.51 11.58 -7.81
CA ILE A 285 19.94 11.62 -6.45
C ILE A 285 20.76 12.51 -5.51
N SER A 286 20.11 13.13 -4.54
CA SER A 286 20.80 13.94 -3.52
C SER A 286 21.62 13.10 -2.53
N ASP A 287 22.62 13.71 -1.90
CA ASP A 287 23.51 13.04 -0.91
C ASP A 287 22.77 12.51 0.33
N THR A 288 21.57 13.01 0.60
CA THR A 288 20.70 12.59 1.71
C THR A 288 19.70 11.51 1.31
N ALA A 289 19.63 11.17 0.02
CA ALA A 289 18.70 10.20 -0.50
C ALA A 289 19.22 8.77 -0.31
N LEU A 290 18.29 7.82 -0.21
CA LEU A 290 18.58 6.39 -0.26
C LEU A 290 17.85 5.80 -1.45
N ALA A 291 18.58 5.16 -2.36
CA ALA A 291 17.99 4.44 -3.48
C ALA A 291 18.26 2.93 -3.40
N PHE A 292 17.26 2.11 -3.69
CA PHE A 292 17.41 0.65 -3.72
C PHE A 292 16.46 -0.01 -4.72
N ALA A 293 16.89 -1.16 -5.22
CA ALA A 293 16.09 -1.95 -6.16
C ALA A 293 14.86 -2.54 -5.45
N ALA A 294 13.68 -2.16 -5.90
CA ALA A 294 12.43 -2.74 -5.44
C ALA A 294 12.26 -4.15 -6.01
N HIS A 295 11.77 -5.08 -5.16
CA HIS A 295 11.39 -6.47 -5.48
C HIS A 295 12.20 -7.14 -6.62
N PRO A 296 13.55 -7.17 -6.56
CA PRO A 296 14.41 -7.27 -7.74
C PRO A 296 14.33 -8.57 -8.54
N PHE A 297 13.79 -9.63 -7.94
CA PHE A 297 13.67 -10.96 -8.56
C PHE A 297 12.24 -11.46 -8.65
N GLU A 298 11.26 -10.64 -8.24
CA GLU A 298 9.86 -10.94 -8.39
C GLU A 298 9.51 -10.96 -9.88
N LYS A 299 9.06 -12.11 -10.39
CA LYS A 299 8.85 -12.27 -11.83
C LYS A 299 7.51 -11.66 -12.22
N PRO A 300 7.48 -10.61 -13.05
CA PRO A 300 6.21 -10.05 -13.49
C PRO A 300 5.43 -11.07 -14.32
N PRO A 301 4.09 -11.03 -14.29
CA PRO A 301 3.25 -11.89 -15.10
C PRO A 301 3.60 -11.84 -16.60
N PHE A 302 3.34 -12.93 -17.32
CA PHE A 302 3.67 -13.03 -18.74
C PHE A 302 3.11 -11.87 -19.58
N TRP A 303 1.86 -11.48 -19.33
CA TRP A 303 1.22 -10.39 -20.05
C TRP A 303 1.85 -9.02 -19.74
N HIS A 304 2.37 -8.81 -18.52
CA HIS A 304 3.07 -7.56 -18.19
C HIS A 304 4.40 -7.47 -18.94
N ARG A 305 5.14 -8.58 -19.00
CA ARG A 305 6.38 -8.69 -19.79
C ARG A 305 6.15 -8.39 -21.27
N LEU A 306 4.96 -8.74 -21.79
CA LEU A 306 4.63 -8.57 -23.20
C LEU A 306 4.03 -7.19 -23.52
N LEU A 307 3.17 -6.65 -22.66
CA LEU A 307 2.35 -5.46 -22.94
C LEU A 307 2.93 -4.15 -22.40
N ILE A 308 3.67 -4.20 -21.28
CA ILE A 308 4.24 -3.01 -20.60
C ILE A 308 5.73 -3.18 -20.31
N HIS A 309 6.40 -4.08 -21.03
CA HIS A 309 7.86 -4.28 -20.97
C HIS A 309 8.46 -4.54 -19.58
N ARG A 310 7.66 -4.92 -18.56
CA ARG A 310 8.13 -5.23 -17.20
C ARG A 310 9.23 -6.30 -17.20
N GLY A 311 10.25 -6.07 -16.39
CA GLY A 311 11.45 -6.90 -16.25
C GLY A 311 11.74 -7.34 -14.83
N VAL A 312 12.98 -7.74 -14.61
CA VAL A 312 13.57 -7.99 -13.29
C VAL A 312 14.95 -7.33 -13.27
N TRP A 313 15.46 -7.02 -12.10
CA TRP A 313 16.82 -6.52 -11.96
C TRP A 313 17.82 -7.60 -12.37
N ASN A 314 18.91 -7.20 -13.01
CA ASN A 314 19.94 -8.10 -13.49
C ASN A 314 21.00 -8.34 -12.42
N ARG A 315 21.65 -9.51 -12.49
CA ARG A 315 22.68 -9.87 -11.51
C ARG A 315 23.95 -9.02 -11.58
N TRP A 316 24.16 -8.35 -12.70
CA TRP A 316 25.30 -7.47 -12.91
C TRP A 316 24.96 -6.00 -12.66
N ASP A 317 23.69 -5.66 -12.41
CA ASP A 317 23.29 -4.27 -12.14
C ASP A 317 23.97 -3.78 -10.87
N TYR A 318 24.68 -2.68 -11.01
CA TYR A 318 25.51 -2.13 -9.96
C TYR A 318 25.76 -0.65 -10.22
N HIS A 319 25.60 0.14 -9.18
CA HIS A 319 25.98 1.54 -9.14
C HIS A 319 26.45 1.88 -7.73
N PRO A 320 27.44 2.76 -7.52
CA PRO A 320 27.89 3.16 -6.18
C PRO A 320 26.77 3.69 -5.28
N CYS A 321 25.80 4.40 -5.86
CA CYS A 321 24.62 4.93 -5.16
C CYS A 321 23.44 3.95 -5.06
N LEU A 322 23.56 2.73 -5.62
CA LEU A 322 22.54 1.69 -5.42
C LEU A 322 22.76 1.06 -4.03
N GLY A 323 21.99 1.54 -3.04
CA GLY A 323 22.11 1.19 -1.63
C GLY A 323 21.87 -0.30 -1.33
N GLY A 324 21.15 -1.00 -2.19
CA GLY A 324 20.91 -2.44 -2.06
C GLY A 324 19.62 -2.92 -2.71
N PHE A 325 19.03 -3.96 -2.10
CA PHE A 325 17.96 -4.76 -2.69
C PHE A 325 16.85 -5.04 -1.68
N GLN A 326 15.59 -4.74 -2.03
CA GLN A 326 14.43 -5.19 -1.26
C GLN A 326 14.16 -6.66 -1.53
N ILE A 327 14.84 -7.53 -0.79
CA ILE A 327 14.72 -8.98 -1.00
C ILE A 327 13.49 -9.59 -0.31
N LEU A 328 12.87 -8.86 0.63
CA LEU A 328 11.64 -9.29 1.28
C LEU A 328 10.52 -8.32 0.90
N ASN A 329 9.56 -8.81 0.10
CA ASN A 329 8.35 -8.08 -0.30
C ASN A 329 7.11 -8.80 0.25
N GLY A 330 6.75 -8.53 1.51
CA GLY A 330 5.63 -9.18 2.19
C GLY A 330 5.88 -10.65 2.58
N ASN A 331 5.81 -11.59 1.63
CA ASN A 331 5.91 -13.03 1.91
C ASN A 331 7.32 -13.59 1.61
N PRO A 332 7.99 -14.29 2.56
CA PRO A 332 9.30 -14.91 2.35
C PRO A 332 9.23 -16.17 1.45
N ALA A 333 8.78 -16.00 0.21
CA ALA A 333 8.61 -17.05 -0.78
C ALA A 333 9.89 -17.28 -1.62
N GLU A 334 9.73 -17.79 -2.86
CA GLU A 334 10.84 -18.08 -3.77
C GLU A 334 11.66 -16.83 -4.13
N ASP A 335 11.02 -15.67 -4.24
CA ASP A 335 11.70 -14.42 -4.60
C ASP A 335 12.63 -13.94 -3.47
N PHE A 336 12.24 -14.15 -2.21
CA PHE A 336 13.13 -13.92 -1.05
C PHE A 336 14.35 -14.84 -1.07
N LYS A 337 14.17 -16.13 -1.39
CA LYS A 337 15.29 -17.07 -1.51
C LYS A 337 16.24 -16.65 -2.64
N ALA A 338 15.70 -16.24 -3.78
CA ALA A 338 16.47 -15.74 -4.91
C ALA A 338 17.24 -14.47 -4.56
N GLY A 339 16.57 -13.50 -3.93
CA GLY A 339 17.18 -12.26 -3.45
C GLY A 339 18.27 -12.49 -2.41
N LYS A 340 18.05 -13.38 -1.45
CA LYS A 340 19.07 -13.76 -0.46
C LYS A 340 20.29 -14.42 -1.11
N ALA A 341 20.08 -15.36 -2.04
CA ALA A 341 21.17 -16.01 -2.76
C ALA A 341 21.99 -15.00 -3.57
N PHE A 342 21.32 -14.06 -4.23
CA PHE A 342 21.96 -12.98 -4.96
C PHE A 342 22.75 -12.04 -4.05
N TRP A 343 22.19 -11.63 -2.91
CA TRP A 343 22.90 -10.80 -1.93
C TRP A 343 24.18 -11.47 -1.43
N ILE A 344 24.12 -12.77 -1.13
CA ILE A 344 25.31 -13.56 -0.77
C ILE A 344 26.36 -13.52 -1.90
N GLU A 345 25.93 -13.67 -3.16
CA GLU A 345 26.81 -13.55 -4.33
C GLU A 345 27.51 -12.18 -4.40
N GLN A 346 26.80 -11.09 -4.13
CA GLN A 346 27.38 -9.74 -4.10
C GLN A 346 28.39 -9.57 -2.95
N LEU A 347 28.07 -10.07 -1.75
CA LEU A 347 29.00 -10.04 -0.62
C LEU A 347 30.29 -10.80 -0.91
N LEU A 348 30.19 -11.99 -1.54
CA LEU A 348 31.36 -12.79 -1.95
C LEU A 348 32.22 -12.09 -3.00
N LYS A 349 31.63 -11.16 -3.78
CA LYS A 349 32.33 -10.26 -4.71
C LYS A 349 32.88 -8.99 -4.04
N ASN A 350 32.87 -8.93 -2.71
CA ASN A 350 33.24 -7.76 -1.89
C ASN A 350 32.38 -6.50 -2.16
N ARG A 351 31.15 -6.69 -2.67
CA ARG A 351 30.17 -5.61 -2.82
C ARG A 351 29.30 -5.58 -1.57
N ARG A 352 29.42 -4.51 -0.78
CA ARG A 352 28.73 -4.35 0.51
C ARG A 352 27.33 -3.73 0.37
N GLN A 353 26.53 -4.25 -0.56
CA GLN A 353 25.16 -3.80 -0.75
C GLN A 353 24.28 -4.29 0.41
N LYS A 354 23.36 -3.44 0.87
CA LYS A 354 22.43 -3.75 1.95
C LYS A 354 21.24 -4.55 1.43
N ILE A 355 20.49 -5.12 2.35
CA ILE A 355 19.19 -5.73 2.07
C ILE A 355 18.11 -4.94 2.79
N TYR A 356 16.95 -4.87 2.16
CA TYR A 356 15.78 -4.15 2.64
C TYR A 356 14.56 -5.07 2.65
N ALA A 357 13.58 -4.65 3.42
CA ALA A 357 12.26 -5.27 3.49
C ALA A 357 11.20 -4.18 3.38
N GLY A 358 10.13 -4.51 2.69
CA GLY A 358 8.89 -3.74 2.63
C GLY A 358 7.76 -4.67 2.22
N ASN A 359 6.54 -4.18 2.16
CA ASN A 359 5.40 -5.00 1.75
C ASN A 359 4.71 -4.53 0.48
N ASP A 360 5.15 -3.41 -0.10
CA ASP A 360 4.55 -2.83 -1.31
C ASP A 360 3.04 -2.56 -1.11
N SER A 361 2.67 -2.31 0.15
CA SER A 361 1.27 -2.24 0.54
C SER A 361 0.66 -0.90 0.18
N HIS A 362 -0.52 -0.97 -0.39
CA HIS A 362 -1.38 0.18 -0.64
C HIS A 362 -2.29 0.49 0.55
N GLY A 363 -1.74 0.46 1.77
CA GLY A 363 -2.51 0.57 3.01
C GLY A 363 -3.21 -0.73 3.44
N ASN A 364 -2.62 -1.87 3.11
CA ASN A 364 -3.09 -3.20 3.53
C ASN A 364 -2.36 -3.62 4.81
N PHE A 365 -3.05 -3.62 5.93
CA PHE A 365 -2.47 -3.94 7.24
C PHE A 365 -2.83 -5.34 7.71
N ASN A 366 -4.09 -5.77 7.59
CA ASN A 366 -4.52 -7.14 7.89
C ASN A 366 -4.76 -7.95 6.62
N ARG A 367 -5.36 -7.30 5.63
CA ARG A 367 -5.91 -7.95 4.45
C ARG A 367 -5.50 -7.23 3.20
N PHE A 368 -4.77 -7.97 2.39
CA PHE A 368 -4.43 -7.58 1.06
C PHE A 368 -5.57 -7.88 0.08
N ARG A 369 -5.92 -6.90 -0.75
CA ARG A 369 -7.00 -6.99 -1.74
C ARG A 369 -6.50 -6.51 -3.10
N GLN A 370 -6.69 -7.32 -4.13
CA GLN A 370 -6.27 -7.01 -5.49
C GLN A 370 -7.27 -7.51 -6.53
N VAL A 371 -7.24 -6.89 -7.70
CA VAL A 371 -7.97 -7.34 -8.88
C VAL A 371 -7.29 -8.59 -9.45
N LEU A 372 -8.02 -9.70 -9.48
CA LEU A 372 -7.56 -10.94 -10.10
C LEU A 372 -7.76 -10.91 -11.61
N ILE A 373 -8.95 -10.48 -12.03
CA ILE A 373 -9.34 -10.30 -13.43
C ILE A 373 -9.98 -8.91 -13.54
N PRO A 374 -9.38 -7.98 -14.30
CA PRO A 374 -9.92 -6.63 -14.49
C PRO A 374 -11.41 -6.64 -14.73
N LEU A 375 -12.14 -5.78 -14.03
CA LEU A 375 -13.59 -5.60 -14.15
C LEU A 375 -14.44 -6.80 -13.68
N PHE A 376 -13.89 -7.99 -13.43
CA PHE A 376 -14.66 -9.21 -13.18
C PHE A 376 -14.52 -9.77 -11.77
N SER A 377 -13.28 -9.90 -11.25
CA SER A 377 -13.04 -10.55 -9.97
C SER A 377 -11.83 -9.99 -9.25
N MET A 378 -11.88 -10.13 -7.92
CA MET A 378 -10.81 -9.76 -7.01
C MET A 378 -10.32 -11.01 -6.29
N HIS A 379 -9.10 -10.95 -5.78
CA HIS A 379 -8.59 -11.91 -4.83
C HIS A 379 -8.16 -11.19 -3.55
N GLU A 380 -8.17 -11.95 -2.46
CA GLU A 380 -7.63 -11.51 -1.19
C GLU A 380 -6.65 -12.55 -0.67
N HIS A 381 -5.64 -12.10 0.04
CA HIS A 381 -4.82 -12.95 0.89
C HIS A 381 -4.64 -12.30 2.26
N ARG A 382 -4.28 -13.13 3.24
CA ARG A 382 -4.01 -12.68 4.60
C ARG A 382 -2.50 -12.58 4.77
N HIS A 383 -2.05 -11.56 5.50
CA HIS A 383 -0.68 -11.49 5.98
C HIS A 383 -0.39 -12.60 7.01
#